data_AF-A0AAW2SEB4-F1
#
_entry.id   AF-A0AAW2SEB4-F1
#
_cell.length_a   1.000
_cell.length_b   1.000
_cell.length_c   1.000
_cell.angle_alpha   90.00
_cell.angle_beta   90.00
_cell.angle_gamma   90.00
#
_symmetry.space_group_name_H-M   'P 1'
#
loop_
_entity.id
_entity.type
_entity.pdbx_description
1 polymer ?
#
loop_
_entity_poly.entity_id
_entity_poly.type
_entity_poly.pdbx_seq_one_letter_code
_entity_poly.pdbx_strand_id
1 'polypeptide(L)'
;MGTPGGIHPVDISPEINNLAHFSVHEHNKKYVFILLMLPLFHCLRSYRYLADAAMFLVVDFENMLLEFKKVLSAKEHVVGGFSYYITLETADGEKNKVYKAQEFVKDWENVKEVQKFKLVGDLYQIYGTGRNMMQS
;
A
#
# COMPACT_ATOMS: atom_id res chain seq x y z
N MET A 1 -0.53 -17.64 20.92
CA MET A 1 0.90 -17.26 20.93
C MET A 1 1.58 -18.02 19.80
N GLY A 2 1.95 -17.34 18.72
CA GLY A 2 2.54 -17.94 17.52
C GLY A 2 3.99 -18.38 17.73
N THR A 3 4.42 -19.38 16.97
CA THR A 3 5.79 -19.91 17.03
C THR A 3 6.76 -18.95 16.32
N PRO A 4 7.87 -18.52 16.94
CA PRO A 4 8.83 -17.63 16.29
C PRO A 4 9.44 -18.30 15.04
N GLY A 5 9.48 -17.57 13.92
CA GLY A 5 10.23 -17.93 12.71
C GLY A 5 9.43 -18.48 11.53
N GLY A 6 8.12 -18.72 11.68
CA GLY A 6 7.24 -19.16 10.58
C GLY A 6 6.47 -18.00 9.93
N ILE A 7 6.32 -18.02 8.61
CA ILE A 7 5.30 -17.22 7.91
C ILE A 7 4.01 -18.04 7.93
N HIS A 8 3.00 -17.56 8.66
CA HIS A 8 1.72 -18.23 8.78
C HIS A 8 0.65 -17.49 7.97
N PRO A 9 -0.18 -18.19 7.17
CA PRO A 9 -1.37 -17.57 6.61
C PRO A 9 -2.30 -17.18 7.76
N VAL A 10 -2.91 -16.00 7.66
CA VAL A 10 -3.84 -15.47 8.65
C VAL A 10 -5.18 -15.24 7.99
N ASP A 11 -6.24 -15.65 8.68
CA ASP A 11 -7.61 -15.44 8.22
C ASP A 11 -7.95 -13.95 8.21
N ILE A 12 -8.83 -13.57 7.27
CA ILE A 12 -9.27 -12.18 7.14
C ILE A 12 -10.15 -11.85 8.34
N SER A 13 -9.56 -11.19 9.34
CA SER A 13 -10.24 -10.72 10.54
C SER A 13 -10.52 -9.21 10.47
N PRO A 14 -11.40 -8.68 11.34
CA PRO A 14 -11.62 -7.24 11.44
C PRO A 14 -10.33 -6.46 11.74
N GLU A 15 -9.40 -7.05 12.48
CA GLU A 15 -8.09 -6.45 12.79
C GLU A 15 -7.25 -6.30 11.53
N ILE A 16 -7.13 -7.35 10.70
CA ILE A 16 -6.43 -7.30 9.42
C ILE A 16 -7.08 -6.28 8.47
N ASN A 17 -8.40 -6.16 8.49
CA ASN A 17 -9.10 -5.14 7.71
C ASN A 17 -8.74 -3.73 8.16
N ASN A 18 -8.66 -3.49 9.48
CA ASN A 18 -8.23 -2.21 10.03
C ASN A 18 -6.76 -1.89 9.73
N LEU A 19 -5.88 -2.90 9.71
CA LEU A 19 -4.50 -2.77 9.23
C LEU A 19 -4.50 -2.31 7.77
N ALA A 20 -5.21 -3.02 6.89
CA ALA A 20 -5.29 -2.68 5.47
C ALA A 20 -5.81 -1.26 5.22
N HIS A 21 -6.85 -0.84 5.93
CA HIS A 21 -7.36 0.54 5.89
C HIS A 21 -6.30 1.56 6.35
N PHE A 22 -5.59 1.27 7.43
CA PHE A 22 -4.50 2.12 7.93
C PHE A 22 -3.37 2.25 6.90
N SER A 23 -2.96 1.15 6.27
CA SER A 23 -1.95 1.15 5.21
C SER A 23 -2.32 2.05 4.03
N VAL A 24 -3.55 1.94 3.54
CA VAL A 24 -4.06 2.78 2.44
C VAL A 24 -4.12 4.24 2.87
N HIS A 25 -4.61 4.51 4.09
CA HIS A 25 -4.68 5.87 4.62
C HIS A 25 -3.30 6.53 4.78
N GLU A 26 -2.32 5.82 5.34
CA GLU A 26 -0.96 6.32 5.51
C GLU A 26 -0.24 6.54 4.17
N HIS A 27 -0.47 5.66 3.19
CA HIS A 27 0.01 5.86 1.82
C HIS A 27 -0.54 7.17 1.25
N ASN A 28 -1.87 7.36 1.31
CA ASN A 28 -2.54 8.56 0.80
C ASN A 28 -2.05 9.84 1.52
N LYS A 29 -1.82 9.78 2.84
CA LYS A 29 -1.34 10.92 3.64
C LYS A 29 0.06 11.39 3.25
N LYS A 30 0.98 10.47 2.89
CA LYS A 30 2.33 10.82 2.42
C LYS A 30 2.30 11.67 1.15
N TYR A 31 1.38 11.40 0.23
CA TYR A 31 1.26 12.16 -1.01
C TYR A 31 0.63 13.54 -0.82
N VAL A 32 -0.41 13.63 0.01
CA VAL A 32 -1.00 14.92 0.40
C VAL A 32 0.06 15.83 1.05
N PHE A 33 0.95 15.26 1.88
CA PHE A 33 2.04 16.01 2.51
C PHE A 33 3.06 16.56 1.50
N ILE A 34 3.45 15.76 0.50
CA ILE A 34 4.36 16.20 -0.57
C ILE A 34 3.74 17.36 -1.36
N LEU A 35 2.44 17.29 -1.67
CA LEU A 35 1.73 18.35 -2.41
C LEU A 35 1.58 19.65 -1.65
N LEU A 36 1.39 19.58 -0.33
CA LEU A 36 1.36 20.78 0.51
C LEU A 36 2.74 21.42 0.68
N MET A 37 3.83 20.65 0.55
CA MET A 37 5.20 21.14 0.67
C MET A 37 5.79 21.67 -0.65
N LEU A 38 5.30 21.23 -1.82
CA LEU A 38 5.70 21.72 -3.15
C LEU A 38 5.73 23.26 -3.29
N PRO A 39 4.75 24.05 -2.80
CA PRO A 39 4.82 25.52 -2.86
C PRO A 39 5.90 26.13 -1.95
N LEU A 40 6.28 25.47 -0.84
CA LEU A 40 7.37 25.95 0.04
C LEU A 40 8.76 25.73 -0.58
N PHE A 41 8.91 24.75 -1.47
CA PHE A 41 10.13 24.55 -2.23
C PHE A 41 10.37 25.63 -3.29
N HIS A 42 9.39 26.46 -3.65
CA HIS A 42 9.56 27.52 -4.66
C HIS A 42 10.54 28.64 -4.26
N CYS A 43 10.99 28.70 -3.00
CA CYS A 43 11.88 29.75 -2.51
C CYS A 43 13.39 29.37 -2.56
N LEU A 44 13.76 28.10 -2.76
CA LEU A 44 15.16 27.64 -2.69
C LEU A 44 15.73 27.26 -4.07
N ARG A 45 16.14 28.27 -4.86
CA ARG A 45 17.19 28.15 -5.91
C ARG A 45 16.90 27.18 -7.10
N SER A 46 16.51 27.74 -8.25
CA SER A 46 16.70 27.16 -9.60
C SER A 46 15.94 25.86 -9.96
N TYR A 47 14.61 25.88 -9.95
CA TYR A 47 13.76 24.70 -10.22
C TYR A 47 13.17 24.61 -11.64
N ARG A 48 13.97 24.86 -12.68
CA ARG A 48 13.49 24.71 -14.07
C ARG A 48 13.22 23.26 -14.50
N TYR A 49 13.49 22.29 -13.63
CA TYR A 49 13.24 20.86 -13.83
C TYR A 49 12.07 20.29 -13.00
N LEU A 50 11.58 21.00 -11.99
CA LEU A 50 10.50 20.48 -11.13
C LEU A 50 9.10 20.81 -11.65
N ALA A 51 8.93 21.79 -12.54
CA ALA A 51 7.62 22.09 -13.10
C ALA A 51 7.07 20.93 -13.95
N ASP A 52 7.91 20.26 -14.74
CA ASP A 52 7.53 19.04 -15.49
C ASP A 52 7.26 17.84 -14.58
N ALA A 53 8.08 17.63 -13.54
CA ALA A 53 7.86 16.57 -12.55
C ALA A 53 6.63 16.81 -11.66
N ALA A 54 6.33 18.07 -11.33
CA ALA A 54 5.15 18.45 -10.59
C ALA A 54 3.88 18.28 -11.43
N MET A 55 3.91 18.58 -12.72
CA MET A 55 2.78 18.32 -13.62
C MET A 55 2.52 16.80 -13.78
N PHE A 56 3.57 15.98 -13.80
CA PHE A 56 3.45 14.52 -13.75
C PHE A 56 2.79 14.05 -12.43
N LEU A 57 3.21 14.60 -11.28
CA LEU A 57 2.62 14.30 -9.97
C LEU A 57 1.18 14.81 -9.80
N VAL A 58 0.78 15.91 -10.47
CA VAL A 58 -0.58 16.46 -10.43
C VAL A 58 -1.56 15.60 -11.22
N VAL A 59 -1.15 15.04 -12.37
CA VAL A 59 -1.97 14.07 -13.12
C VAL A 59 -2.16 12.77 -12.32
N ASP A 60 -1.12 12.32 -11.62
CA ASP A 60 -1.27 11.19 -10.71
C ASP A 60 -2.13 11.54 -9.48
N PHE A 61 -2.21 12.81 -9.04
CA PHE A 61 -2.87 13.17 -7.78
C PHE A 61 -4.40 12.93 -7.77
N GLU A 62 -5.08 13.16 -8.90
CA GLU A 62 -6.49 12.79 -9.03
C GLU A 62 -6.70 11.26 -8.98
N ASN A 63 -5.66 10.49 -9.28
CA ASN A 63 -5.60 9.02 -9.23
C ASN A 63 -4.90 8.46 -7.97
N MET A 64 -4.33 9.30 -7.11
CA MET A 64 -3.46 8.88 -6.01
C MET A 64 -4.23 8.57 -4.73
N LEU A 65 -5.51 8.92 -4.68
CA LEU A 65 -6.42 8.55 -3.61
C LEU A 65 -6.93 7.12 -3.83
N LEU A 66 -6.13 6.16 -3.38
CA LEU A 66 -6.53 4.76 -3.42
C LEU A 66 -7.74 4.55 -2.51
N GLU A 67 -8.82 3.99 -3.06
CA GLU A 67 -9.96 3.53 -2.30
C GLU A 67 -9.76 2.07 -1.91
N PHE A 68 -9.68 1.78 -0.61
CA PHE A 68 -9.67 0.40 -0.14
C PHE A 68 -10.99 -0.30 -0.52
N LYS A 69 -10.90 -1.48 -1.16
CA LYS A 69 -12.06 -2.32 -1.48
C LYS A 69 -12.13 -3.56 -0.60
N LYS A 70 -11.09 -4.41 -0.62
CA LYS A 70 -11.06 -5.65 0.17
C LYS A 70 -9.65 -6.18 0.38
N VAL A 71 -9.50 -7.04 1.40
CA VAL A 71 -8.30 -7.87 1.58
C VAL A 71 -8.45 -9.15 0.76
N LEU A 72 -7.39 -9.54 0.03
CA LEU A 72 -7.34 -10.78 -0.74
C LEU A 72 -6.62 -11.90 0.03
N SER A 73 -5.55 -11.57 0.76
CA SER A 73 -4.77 -12.53 1.54
C SER A 73 -3.94 -11.80 2.59
N ALA A 74 -3.77 -12.40 3.75
CA ALA A 74 -2.89 -11.91 4.79
C ALA A 74 -1.96 -13.02 5.29
N LYS A 75 -0.73 -12.63 5.64
CA LYS A 75 0.25 -13.50 6.27
C LYS A 75 0.88 -12.77 7.44
N GLU A 76 1.14 -13.49 8.51
CA GLU A 76 1.87 -12.98 9.67
C GLU A 76 3.26 -13.60 9.71
N HIS A 77 4.22 -12.79 10.14
CA HIS A 77 5.58 -13.23 10.40
C HIS A 77 6.07 -12.63 11.72
N VAL A 78 6.46 -13.50 12.65
CA VAL A 78 6.96 -13.10 13.97
C VAL A 78 8.47 -12.83 13.89
N VAL A 79 8.88 -11.55 13.89
CA VAL A 79 10.27 -11.09 13.75
C VAL A 79 10.62 -10.03 14.79
N GLY A 80 10.74 -10.43 16.06
CA GLY A 80 10.97 -9.48 17.16
C GLY A 80 9.84 -8.44 17.31
N GLY A 81 8.64 -8.83 16.87
CA GLY A 81 7.45 -8.02 16.56
C GLY A 81 6.54 -8.84 15.63
N PHE A 82 5.38 -8.32 15.28
CA PHE A 82 4.47 -8.92 14.30
C PHE A 82 4.57 -8.17 12.97
N SER A 83 5.00 -8.85 11.91
CA SER A 83 4.97 -8.30 10.56
C SER A 83 3.82 -8.91 9.78
N TYR A 84 2.88 -8.07 9.33
CA TYR A 84 1.74 -8.47 8.52
C TYR A 84 2.00 -8.15 7.05
N TYR A 85 1.97 -9.17 6.21
CA TYR A 85 1.99 -9.05 4.76
C TYR A 85 0.58 -9.17 4.23
N ILE A 86 0.00 -8.03 3.86
CA ILE A 86 -1.40 -7.92 3.45
C ILE A 86 -1.43 -7.66 1.94
N THR A 87 -2.13 -8.51 1.21
CA THR A 87 -2.46 -8.28 -0.19
C THR A 87 -3.89 -7.76 -0.25
N LEU A 88 -4.07 -6.55 -0.77
CA LEU A 88 -5.34 -5.84 -0.77
C LEU A 88 -5.69 -5.35 -2.18
N GLU A 89 -6.98 -5.29 -2.46
CA GLU A 89 -7.54 -4.69 -3.66
C GLU A 89 -7.95 -3.25 -3.34
N THR A 90 -7.51 -2.32 -4.19
CA THR A 90 -7.94 -0.93 -4.16
C THR A 90 -8.52 -0.53 -5.50
N ALA A 91 -9.41 0.45 -5.51
CA ALA A 91 -9.72 1.20 -6.73
C ALA A 91 -8.82 2.42 -6.84
N ASP A 92 -8.27 2.59 -8.04
CA ASP A 92 -7.53 3.76 -8.47
C ASP A 92 -8.33 4.37 -9.64
N GLY A 93 -9.22 5.30 -9.29
CA GLY A 93 -10.27 5.80 -10.18
C GLY A 93 -11.19 4.68 -10.65
N GLU A 94 -11.22 4.42 -11.96
CA GLU A 94 -12.11 3.42 -12.58
C GLU A 94 -11.51 1.99 -12.61
N LYS A 95 -10.23 1.82 -12.22
CA LYS A 95 -9.53 0.53 -12.34
C LYS A 95 -9.21 -0.06 -10.97
N ASN A 96 -9.52 -1.34 -10.80
CA ASN A 96 -9.14 -2.09 -9.61
C ASN A 96 -7.70 -2.62 -9.75
N LYS A 97 -6.89 -2.33 -8.74
CA LYS A 97 -5.47 -2.69 -8.64
C LYS A 97 -5.23 -3.49 -7.37
N VAL A 98 -4.20 -4.33 -7.40
CA VAL A 98 -3.78 -5.13 -6.26
C VAL A 98 -2.49 -4.58 -5.70
N TYR A 99 -2.48 -4.33 -4.40
CA TYR A 99 -1.33 -3.83 -3.66
C TYR A 99 -0.90 -4.83 -2.60
N LYS A 100 0.41 -4.81 -2.29
CA LYS A 100 1.01 -5.51 -1.16
C LYS A 100 1.48 -4.48 -0.15
N ALA A 101 0.92 -4.56 1.05
CA ALA A 101 1.33 -3.81 2.22
C ALA A 101 2.12 -4.72 3.18
N GLN A 102 3.18 -4.18 3.75
CA GLN A 102 3.91 -4.76 4.86
C GLN A 102 3.78 -3.81 6.05
N GLU A 103 3.07 -4.27 7.06
CA GLU A 103 2.92 -3.57 8.33
C GLU A 103 3.76 -4.27 9.39
N PHE A 104 4.29 -3.47 10.30
CA PHE A 104 5.04 -3.96 11.44
C PHE A 104 4.48 -3.37 12.72
N VAL A 105 4.13 -4.27 13.62
CA VAL A 105 3.44 -3.98 14.86
C VAL A 105 4.27 -4.52 16.01
N LYS A 106 4.50 -3.67 17.00
CA LYS A 106 5.05 -4.05 18.31
C LYS A 106 4.11 -3.55 19.37
N ASP A 107 3.24 -4.44 19.85
CA ASP A 107 2.20 -4.08 20.82
C ASP A 107 2.81 -3.56 22.13
N TRP A 108 3.97 -4.08 22.54
CA TRP A 108 4.65 -3.67 23.78
C TRP A 108 5.39 -2.33 23.69
N GLU A 109 5.67 -1.82 22.49
CA GLU A 109 6.23 -0.48 22.28
C GLU A 109 5.19 0.51 21.75
N ASN A 110 3.94 0.08 21.53
CA ASN A 110 2.90 0.84 20.82
C ASN A 110 3.36 1.37 19.45
N VAL A 111 4.29 0.65 18.80
CA VAL A 111 4.82 1.04 17.49
C VAL A 111 4.05 0.29 16.40
N LYS A 112 3.40 1.05 15.51
CA LYS A 112 2.75 0.54 14.31
C LYS A 112 3.23 1.34 13.11
N GLU A 113 3.88 0.67 12.16
CA GLU A 113 4.46 1.32 10.99
C GLU A 113 4.20 0.52 9.70
N VAL A 114 3.88 1.23 8.61
CA VAL A 114 3.81 0.67 7.27
C VAL A 114 5.22 0.70 6.66
N GLN A 115 5.91 -0.44 6.66
CA GLN A 115 7.27 -0.54 6.14
C GLN A 115 7.32 -0.51 4.61
N LYS A 116 6.39 -1.20 3.94
CA LYS A 116 6.36 -1.29 2.47
C LYS A 116 4.95 -1.23 1.96
N PHE A 117 4.74 -0.51 0.87
CA PHE A 117 3.48 -0.49 0.13
C PHE A 117 3.83 -0.49 -1.35
N LYS A 118 3.45 -1.54 -2.09
CA LYS A 118 3.84 -1.74 -3.49
C LYS A 118 2.67 -2.20 -4.34
N LEU A 119 2.54 -1.63 -5.54
CA LEU A 119 1.63 -2.11 -6.57
C LEU A 119 2.12 -3.47 -7.09
N VAL A 120 1.21 -4.44 -7.15
CA VAL A 120 1.43 -5.74 -7.79
C VAL A 120 1.00 -5.71 -9.25
N GLY A 121 -0.12 -5.04 -9.53
CA GLY A 121 -0.65 -4.86 -10.88
C GLY A 121 -2.17 -4.71 -10.91
N ASP A 122 -2.74 -4.63 -12.10
CA ASP A 122 -4.19 -4.56 -12.30
C ASP A 122 -4.84 -5.92 -11.99
N LEU A 123 -6.02 -5.87 -11.37
CA LEU A 123 -6.72 -7.08 -10.94
C LEU A 123 -7.04 -8.04 -12.10
N TYR A 124 -7.44 -7.51 -13.24
CA TYR A 124 -7.74 -8.29 -14.45
C TYR A 124 -6.51 -9.01 -15.01
N GLN A 125 -5.31 -8.43 -14.92
CA GLN A 125 -4.08 -9.08 -15.40
C GLN A 125 -3.71 -10.28 -14.51
N ILE A 126 -3.93 -10.15 -13.20
CA ILE A 126 -3.58 -11.18 -12.20
C ILE A 126 -4.52 -12.39 -12.32
N TYR A 127 -5.83 -12.16 -12.44
CA TYR A 127 -6.81 -13.25 -12.61
C TYR A 127 -6.95 -13.75 -14.05
N GLY A 128 -6.67 -12.91 -15.05
CA GLY A 128 -6.67 -13.29 -16.47
C GLY A 128 -5.52 -14.21 -16.84
N THR A 129 -4.32 -13.95 -16.33
CA THR A 129 -3.13 -14.77 -16.58
C THR A 129 -3.21 -16.15 -15.92
N GLY A 130 -3.85 -16.25 -14.74
CA GLY A 130 -4.00 -17.51 -14.01
C GLY A 130 -4.94 -18.53 -14.67
N ARG A 131 -5.91 -18.11 -15.47
CA ARG A 131 -6.82 -19.02 -16.20
C ARG A 131 -6.17 -19.65 -17.44
N ASN A 132 -5.25 -18.95 -18.08
CA ASN A 132 -4.58 -19.43 -19.30
C ASN A 132 -3.50 -20.50 -19.01
N MET A 133 -3.10 -20.69 -17.75
CA MET A 133 -2.17 -21.76 -17.36
C MET A 133 -2.87 -23.08 -16.97
N MET A 134 -4.21 -23.11 -16.90
CA MET A 134 -4.97 -24.34 -16.62
C MET A 134 -5.48 -25.04 -17.89
N GLN A 135 -5.11 -24.56 -19.07
CA GLN A 135 -5.53 -25.11 -20.37
C GLN A 135 -4.35 -25.54 -21.29
N SER A 136 -3.12 -25.61 -20.79
CA SER A 136 -1.95 -26.05 -21.56
C SER A 136 -1.31 -27.30 -21.00
#